data_AF-A0A7X6VBW7-F1
#
_entry.id   AF-A0A7X6VBW7-F1
#
_cell.length_a   1.000
_cell.length_b   1.000
_cell.length_c   1.000
_cell.angle_alpha   90.00
_cell.angle_beta   90.00
_cell.angle_gamma   90.00
#
_symmetry.space_group_name_H-M   'P 1'
#
loop_
_entity.id
_entity.type
_entity.pdbx_description
1 polymer ?
#
loop_
_entity_poly.entity_id
_entity_poly.type
_entity_poly.pdbx_seq_one_letter_code
_entity_poly.pdbx_strand_id
1 'polypeptide(L)'
;MLWKPIHDEIKFYTLREYDNVDVKCRRKDVFDVLTKNKARRNFNVVIMQYLLSHLYNTCQISDIDDLYDNLIKYVLKYRHDDSPFLIIINDIDCRYKGRDHFWPLQQKIKRAGYHGNVTAKCFKPNVYLEGAERYFSDVNKFSIPDPIKEYYNCAIRCESAQLIIEVR
;
A
#
# COMPACT_ATOMS: atom_id res chain seq x y z
N MET A 1 -7.56 -7.04 22.08
CA MET A 1 -6.96 -6.04 21.16
C MET A 1 -7.66 -6.18 19.81
N LEU A 2 -8.21 -5.09 19.25
CA LEU A 2 -9.12 -5.08 18.08
C LEU A 2 -8.60 -5.83 16.84
N TRP A 3 -7.29 -5.78 16.56
CA TRP A 3 -6.69 -6.40 15.38
C TRP A 3 -6.26 -7.86 15.55
N LYS A 4 -6.26 -8.39 16.78
CA LYS A 4 -5.79 -9.76 17.03
C LYS A 4 -6.62 -10.81 16.26
N PRO A 5 -7.96 -10.78 16.29
CA PRO A 5 -8.78 -11.75 15.55
C PRO A 5 -8.48 -11.74 14.05
N ILE A 6 -8.36 -10.54 13.45
CA ILE A 6 -8.05 -10.38 12.02
C ILE A 6 -6.66 -10.94 11.69
N HIS A 7 -5.65 -10.64 12.52
CA HIS A 7 -4.29 -11.16 12.33
C HIS A 7 -4.22 -12.69 12.44
N ASP A 8 -4.98 -13.26 13.36
CA ASP A 8 -5.03 -14.71 13.56
C ASP A 8 -5.73 -15.37 12.36
N GLU A 9 -6.82 -14.78 11.86
CA GLU A 9 -7.52 -15.25 10.64
C GLU A 9 -6.60 -15.26 9.40
N ILE A 10 -5.84 -14.18 9.17
CA ILE A 10 -4.89 -14.10 8.04
C ILE A 10 -3.84 -15.22 8.15
N LYS A 11 -3.32 -15.46 9.35
CA LYS A 11 -2.34 -16.53 9.57
C LYS A 11 -2.95 -17.91 9.34
N PHE A 12 -4.14 -18.17 9.88
CA PHE A 12 -4.81 -19.46 9.71
C PHE A 12 -5.15 -19.74 8.25
N TYR A 13 -5.70 -18.75 7.54
CA TYR A 13 -5.94 -18.86 6.10
C TYR A 13 -4.66 -19.17 5.34
N THR A 14 -3.58 -18.44 5.64
CA THR A 14 -2.32 -18.65 4.91
C THR A 14 -1.71 -20.02 5.19
N LEU A 15 -1.70 -20.46 6.45
CA LEU A 15 -1.22 -21.79 6.85
C LEU A 15 -2.04 -22.93 6.25
N ARG A 16 -3.33 -22.71 5.98
CA ARG A 16 -4.23 -23.73 5.42
C ARG A 16 -4.12 -23.83 3.91
N GLU A 17 -3.97 -22.70 3.21
CA GLU A 17 -4.05 -22.65 1.76
C GLU A 17 -2.67 -22.65 1.06
N TYR A 18 -1.57 -22.34 1.78
CA TYR A 18 -0.24 -22.17 1.19
C TYR A 18 0.90 -22.73 2.06
N ASP A 19 1.71 -23.62 1.49
CA ASP A 19 2.85 -24.25 2.21
C ASP A 19 4.12 -23.39 2.27
N ASN A 20 4.23 -22.37 1.42
CA ASN A 20 5.45 -21.59 1.20
C ASN A 20 5.31 -20.09 1.52
N VAL A 21 4.29 -19.72 2.30
CA VAL A 21 4.03 -18.33 2.67
C VAL A 21 4.11 -18.16 4.20
N ASP A 22 5.04 -17.32 4.66
CA ASP A 22 5.14 -16.91 6.07
C ASP A 22 4.47 -15.54 6.29
N VAL A 23 3.65 -15.44 7.34
CA VAL A 23 2.91 -14.21 7.68
C VAL A 23 3.31 -13.67 9.04
N LYS A 24 3.77 -12.42 9.04
CA LYS A 24 4.16 -11.69 10.25
C LYS A 24 3.37 -10.39 10.41
N CYS A 25 2.28 -10.44 11.16
CA CYS A 25 1.49 -9.25 11.51
C CYS A 25 2.12 -8.50 12.68
N ARG A 26 2.20 -7.16 12.61
CA ARG A 26 2.70 -6.30 13.68
C ARG A 26 1.83 -5.05 13.78
N ARG A 27 1.47 -4.66 15.00
CA ARG A 27 0.82 -3.37 15.28
C ARG A 27 1.88 -2.38 15.72
N LYS A 28 2.33 -1.53 14.81
CA LYS A 28 3.30 -0.46 15.08
C LYS A 28 2.94 0.76 14.27
N ASP A 29 3.32 1.91 14.79
CA ASP A 29 3.32 3.14 14.02
C ASP A 29 4.33 3.03 12.86
N VAL A 30 3.93 3.45 11.66
CA VAL A 30 4.75 3.31 10.45
C VAL A 30 5.99 4.19 10.49
N PHE A 31 5.90 5.39 11.06
CA PHE A 31 7.02 6.31 11.21
C PHE A 31 8.07 5.72 12.15
N ASP A 32 7.62 5.08 13.23
CA ASP A 32 8.50 4.33 14.13
C ASP A 32 9.20 3.16 13.44
N VAL A 33 8.50 2.44 12.55
CA VAL A 33 9.05 1.29 11.82
C VAL A 33 10.13 1.75 10.85
N LEU A 34 9.87 2.84 10.12
CA LEU A 34 10.79 3.36 9.11
C LEU A 34 12.01 4.04 9.74
N THR A 35 11.83 4.86 10.78
CA THR A 35 12.93 5.65 11.37
C THR A 35 13.86 4.85 12.29
N LYS A 36 13.35 3.84 13.03
CA LYS A 36 14.12 3.12 14.06
C LYS A 36 15.02 2.00 13.52
N ASN A 37 15.50 2.07 12.27
CA ASN A 37 16.35 1.04 11.63
C ASN A 37 15.74 -0.38 11.61
N LYS A 38 14.43 -0.55 11.86
CA LYS A 38 13.77 -1.86 11.94
C LYS A 38 13.26 -2.38 10.59
N ALA A 39 13.33 -1.55 9.55
CA ALA A 39 12.98 -1.91 8.18
C ALA A 39 14.15 -2.46 7.35
N ARG A 40 15.33 -2.70 7.96
CA ARG A 40 16.50 -3.37 7.34
C ARG A 40 16.23 -4.86 7.08
N ARG A 41 15.17 -5.13 6.35
CA ARG A 41 14.85 -6.41 5.74
C ARG A 41 14.74 -6.14 4.27
N ASN A 42 15.16 -7.10 3.48
CA ASN A 42 15.10 -6.95 2.05
C ASN A 42 13.66 -7.24 1.64
N PHE A 43 12.95 -6.17 1.29
CA PHE A 43 11.63 -6.25 0.69
C PHE A 43 11.78 -6.00 -0.81
N ASN A 44 10.95 -6.66 -1.61
CA ASN A 44 10.84 -6.38 -3.04
C ASN A 44 9.50 -5.71 -3.39
N VAL A 45 8.56 -5.70 -2.45
CA VAL A 45 7.23 -5.09 -2.61
C VAL A 45 6.85 -4.34 -1.33
N VAL A 46 6.37 -3.11 -1.49
CA VAL A 46 5.74 -2.31 -0.43
C VAL A 46 4.33 -1.96 -0.88
N ILE A 47 3.35 -2.23 -0.03
CA ILE A 47 1.95 -1.88 -0.27
C ILE A 47 1.50 -0.93 0.83
N MET A 48 1.11 0.29 0.46
CA MET A 48 0.48 1.27 1.34
C MET A 48 -1.02 1.25 1.09
N GLN A 49 -1.75 0.63 2.02
CA GLN A 49 -3.20 0.44 1.91
C GLN A 49 -3.93 1.39 2.86
N TYR A 50 -4.76 2.30 2.32
CA TYR A 50 -5.55 3.28 3.09
C TYR A 50 -4.74 4.18 4.06
N LEU A 51 -3.44 4.31 3.83
CA LEU A 51 -2.54 5.03 4.74
C LEU A 51 -2.64 6.55 4.56
N LEU A 52 -2.68 7.04 3.33
CA LEU A 52 -2.69 8.48 3.04
C LEU A 52 -4.03 9.09 3.44
N SER A 53 -5.14 8.41 3.14
CA SER A 53 -6.45 8.85 3.63
C SER A 53 -6.58 8.80 5.15
N HIS A 54 -5.93 7.82 5.80
CA HIS A 54 -5.86 7.78 7.26
C HIS A 54 -5.14 9.02 7.80
N LEU A 55 -3.93 9.31 7.32
CA LEU A 55 -3.16 10.50 7.71
C LEU A 55 -3.93 11.80 7.47
N TYR A 56 -4.66 11.91 6.36
CA TYR A 56 -5.55 13.04 6.13
C TYR A 56 -6.62 13.16 7.22
N ASN A 57 -7.37 12.08 7.47
CA ASN A 57 -8.49 12.06 8.40
C ASN A 57 -8.05 12.25 9.86
N THR A 58 -6.78 11.99 10.19
CA THR A 58 -6.20 12.20 11.51
C THR A 58 -5.42 13.52 11.63
N CYS A 59 -5.53 14.42 10.65
CA CYS A 59 -4.83 15.72 10.60
C CYS A 59 -3.29 15.60 10.59
N GLN A 60 -2.76 14.51 10.02
CA GLN A 60 -1.33 14.19 9.89
C GLN A 60 -0.84 14.27 8.43
N ILE A 61 -1.54 15.04 7.59
CA ILE A 61 -1.21 15.20 6.17
C ILE A 61 0.20 15.78 5.95
N SER A 62 0.69 16.59 6.90
CA SER A 62 2.05 17.13 6.90
C SER A 62 3.12 16.04 6.91
N ASP A 63 2.79 14.88 7.48
CA ASP A 63 3.75 13.81 7.76
C ASP A 63 3.96 12.90 6.54
N ILE A 64 3.17 13.09 5.47
CA ILE A 64 3.31 12.32 4.21
C ILE A 64 4.68 12.55 3.58
N ASP A 65 5.22 13.77 3.67
CA ASP A 65 6.53 14.08 3.10
C ASP A 65 7.64 13.27 3.78
N ASP A 66 7.61 13.24 5.12
CA ASP A 66 8.50 12.45 5.97
C ASP A 66 8.30 10.95 5.76
N LEU A 67 7.06 10.48 5.57
CA LEU A 67 6.76 9.09 5.25
C LEU A 67 7.51 8.66 3.98
N TYR A 68 7.45 9.48 2.93
CA TYR A 68 8.08 9.19 1.65
C TYR A 68 9.61 9.26 1.72
N ASP A 69 10.17 10.26 2.39
CA ASP A 69 11.61 10.36 2.57
C ASP A 69 12.17 9.18 3.36
N ASN A 70 11.47 8.76 4.41
CA ASN A 70 11.86 7.60 5.20
C ASN A 70 11.68 6.28 4.43
N LEU A 71 10.64 6.14 3.60
CA LEU A 71 10.47 4.99 2.72
C LEU A 71 11.65 4.85 1.75
N ILE A 72 12.05 5.95 1.10
CA ILE A 72 13.18 5.96 0.17
C ILE A 72 14.48 5.63 0.91
N LYS A 73 14.73 6.32 2.02
CA LYS A 73 15.98 6.23 2.77
C LYS A 73 16.20 4.87 3.43
N TYR A 74 15.14 4.24 3.95
CA TYR A 74 15.26 3.06 4.80
C TYR A 74 14.68 1.78 4.22
N VAL A 75 13.93 1.85 3.12
CA VAL A 75 13.40 0.66 2.44
C VAL A 75 13.94 0.55 1.02
N LEU A 76 13.66 1.54 0.17
CA LEU A 76 14.06 1.49 -1.24
C LEU A 76 15.59 1.42 -1.42
N LYS A 77 16.33 2.17 -0.60
CA LYS A 77 17.81 2.16 -0.59
C LYS A 77 18.41 0.79 -0.27
N TYR A 78 17.72 -0.04 0.50
CA TYR A 78 18.19 -1.35 0.95
C TYR A 78 17.43 -2.50 0.26
N ARG A 79 16.86 -2.23 -0.92
CA ARG A 79 16.27 -3.27 -1.77
C ARG A 79 17.34 -4.26 -2.23
N HIS A 80 16.89 -5.40 -2.77
CA HIS A 80 17.80 -6.30 -3.48
C HIS A 80 18.25 -5.68 -4.81
N ASP A 81 19.56 -5.65 -5.04
CA ASP A 81 20.17 -5.04 -6.24
C ASP A 81 19.69 -5.70 -7.55
N ASP A 82 19.43 -7.01 -7.53
CA ASP A 82 19.01 -7.80 -8.70
C ASP A 82 17.50 -8.08 -8.75
N SER A 83 16.68 -7.34 -8.00
CA SER A 83 15.22 -7.50 -8.02
C SER A 83 14.53 -6.19 -8.35
N PRO A 84 13.51 -6.20 -9.23
CA PRO A 84 12.61 -5.05 -9.33
C PRO A 84 11.99 -4.79 -7.95
N PHE A 85 11.88 -3.51 -7.59
CA PHE A 85 11.24 -3.09 -6.34
C PHE A 85 9.93 -2.39 -6.64
N LEU A 86 8.83 -2.94 -6.12
CA LEU A 86 7.48 -2.48 -6.41
C LEU A 86 6.91 -1.71 -5.22
N ILE A 87 6.47 -0.48 -5.45
CA ILE A 87 5.69 0.29 -4.48
C ILE A 87 4.27 0.44 -5.02
N ILE A 88 3.29 0.01 -4.23
CA ILE A 88 1.87 0.15 -4.55
C ILE A 88 1.24 1.04 -3.49
N ILE A 89 0.72 2.19 -3.91
CA ILE A 89 -0.24 2.95 -3.10
C ILE A 89 -1.62 2.50 -3.55
N ASN A 90 -2.43 1.98 -2.62
CA ASN A 90 -3.83 1.67 -2.85
C ASN A 90 -4.67 2.41 -1.79
N ASP A 91 -5.33 3.48 -2.19
CA ASP A 91 -5.99 4.38 -1.24
C ASP A 91 -7.34 4.87 -1.77
N ILE A 92 -8.10 5.54 -0.91
CA ILE A 92 -9.39 6.13 -1.26
C ILE A 92 -9.17 7.09 -2.42
N ASP A 93 -9.97 6.87 -3.47
CA ASP A 93 -10.04 7.79 -4.59
C ASP A 93 -10.88 9.03 -4.23
N CYS A 94 -10.28 9.93 -3.46
CA CYS A 94 -10.92 11.17 -3.02
C CYS A 94 -9.98 12.35 -3.19
N ARG A 95 -10.46 13.37 -3.91
CA ARG A 95 -9.77 14.65 -4.12
C ARG A 95 -9.48 15.30 -2.76
N TYR A 96 -8.32 15.93 -2.64
CA TYR A 96 -7.81 16.58 -1.43
C TYR A 96 -7.52 15.69 -0.23
N LYS A 97 -7.73 14.36 -0.33
CA LYS A 97 -7.47 13.42 0.77
C LYS A 97 -6.25 12.56 0.51
N GLY A 98 -6.43 11.43 -0.17
CA GLY A 98 -5.35 10.46 -0.41
C GLY A 98 -4.69 10.67 -1.76
N ARG A 99 -5.49 10.68 -2.83
CA ARG A 99 -5.02 10.62 -4.22
C ARG A 99 -4.04 11.72 -4.60
N ASP A 100 -4.26 12.94 -4.12
CA ASP A 100 -3.43 14.10 -4.51
C ASP A 100 -1.97 13.95 -4.01
N HIS A 101 -1.73 13.02 -3.08
CA HIS A 101 -0.41 12.70 -2.55
C HIS A 101 0.28 11.53 -3.25
N PHE A 102 -0.29 10.97 -4.33
CA PHE A 102 0.30 9.84 -5.03
C PHE A 102 1.57 10.25 -5.80
N TRP A 103 1.46 11.23 -6.70
CA TRP A 103 2.54 11.69 -7.56
C TRP A 103 3.77 12.28 -6.83
N PRO A 104 3.63 12.98 -5.69
CA PRO A 104 4.78 13.43 -4.90
C PRO A 104 5.80 12.32 -4.57
N LEU A 105 5.35 11.08 -4.32
CA LEU A 105 6.28 9.96 -4.07
C LEU A 105 7.15 9.66 -5.30
N GLN A 106 6.54 9.60 -6.49
CA GLN A 106 7.26 9.37 -7.75
C GLN A 106 8.31 10.46 -8.00
N GLN A 107 7.97 11.72 -7.72
CA GLN A 107 8.91 12.84 -7.87
C GLN A 107 10.09 12.74 -6.90
N LYS A 108 9.85 12.37 -5.64
CA LYS A 108 10.93 12.16 -4.65
C LYS A 108 11.84 11.00 -5.04
N ILE A 109 11.29 9.87 -5.51
CA ILE A 109 12.06 8.72 -6.01
C ILE A 109 12.99 9.15 -7.15
N LYS A 110 12.46 9.91 -8.12
CA LYS A 110 13.26 10.44 -9.24
C LYS A 110 14.38 11.37 -8.76
N ARG A 111 14.09 12.28 -7.82
CA ARG A 111 15.08 13.21 -7.24
C ARG A 111 16.17 12.49 -6.45
N ALA A 112 15.87 11.33 -5.87
CA ALA A 112 16.84 10.48 -5.19
C ALA A 112 17.74 9.67 -6.16
N GLY A 113 17.59 9.86 -7.48
CA GLY A 113 18.40 9.21 -8.50
C GLY A 113 17.92 7.81 -8.92
N TYR A 114 16.70 7.42 -8.52
CA TYR A 114 16.11 6.15 -8.92
C TYR A 114 15.23 6.32 -10.16
N HIS A 115 15.20 5.28 -10.99
CA HIS A 115 14.47 5.26 -12.25
C HIS A 115 13.49 4.08 -12.30
N GLY A 116 12.55 4.13 -13.23
CA GLY A 116 11.57 3.07 -13.37
C GLY A 116 10.27 3.51 -14.01
N ASN A 117 9.28 2.63 -13.94
CA ASN A 117 7.97 2.82 -14.55
C ASN A 117 6.95 3.20 -13.48
N VAL A 118 6.01 4.08 -13.85
CA VAL A 118 4.88 4.41 -12.99
C VAL A 118 3.59 4.22 -13.76
N THR A 119 2.65 3.53 -13.14
CA THR A 119 1.32 3.27 -13.69
C THR A 119 0.28 3.67 -12.68
N ALA A 120 -0.62 4.55 -13.10
CA ALA A 120 -1.81 4.89 -12.35
C ALA A 120 -2.97 4.00 -12.78
N LYS A 121 -3.73 3.47 -11.83
CA LYS A 121 -4.92 2.65 -12.09
C LYS A 121 -6.09 3.08 -11.22
N CYS A 122 -7.30 2.79 -11.66
CA CYS A 122 -8.51 3.06 -10.88
C CYS A 122 -9.57 1.98 -11.11
N PHE A 123 -10.47 1.79 -10.13
CA PHE A 123 -11.59 0.85 -10.28
C PHE A 123 -12.89 1.53 -10.73
N LYS A 124 -13.16 2.76 -10.28
CA LYS A 124 -14.40 3.49 -10.59
C LYS A 124 -14.38 4.12 -12.00
N PRO A 125 -15.55 4.30 -12.65
CA PRO A 125 -15.70 5.27 -13.73
C PRO A 125 -15.69 6.70 -13.15
N ASN A 126 -15.05 7.65 -13.82
CA ASN A 126 -14.96 9.08 -13.45
C ASN A 126 -13.98 9.43 -12.30
N VAL A 127 -12.86 8.72 -12.26
CA VAL A 127 -11.74 9.04 -11.37
C VAL A 127 -10.86 10.13 -11.96
N TYR A 128 -10.37 11.05 -11.12
CA TYR A 128 -9.52 12.17 -11.54
C TYR A 128 -8.03 11.95 -11.25
N LEU A 129 -7.59 10.71 -10.95
CA LEU A 129 -6.16 10.43 -10.95
C LEU A 129 -5.68 10.58 -12.39
N GLU A 130 -4.91 11.64 -12.64
CA GLU A 130 -4.40 11.95 -13.96
C GLU A 130 -3.63 10.75 -14.54
N GLY A 131 -3.92 10.40 -15.79
CA GLY A 131 -3.29 9.26 -16.46
C GLY A 131 -3.67 7.88 -15.91
N ALA A 132 -4.66 7.78 -15.01
CA ALA A 132 -5.08 6.48 -14.49
C ALA A 132 -5.89 5.69 -15.51
N GLU A 133 -5.44 4.47 -15.77
CA GLU A 133 -6.19 3.52 -16.59
C GLU A 133 -7.15 2.72 -15.71
N ARG A 134 -8.40 2.61 -16.17
CA ARG A 134 -9.41 1.85 -15.44
C ARG A 134 -9.14 0.35 -15.53
N TYR A 135 -9.26 -0.35 -14.41
CA TYR A 135 -9.31 -1.81 -14.42
C TYR A 135 -10.54 -2.32 -15.16
N PHE A 136 -10.38 -3.44 -15.87
CA PHE A 136 -11.48 -4.09 -16.58
C PHE A 136 -12.60 -4.55 -15.63
N SER A 137 -12.25 -4.88 -14.38
CA SER A 137 -13.20 -5.32 -13.36
C SER A 137 -12.90 -4.64 -12.04
N ASP A 138 -13.97 -4.26 -11.33
CA ASP A 138 -13.98 -3.81 -9.95
C ASP A 138 -14.38 -4.94 -8.99
N VAL A 139 -14.63 -6.15 -9.48
CA VAL A 139 -15.03 -7.28 -8.63
C VAL A 139 -13.82 -7.78 -7.83
N ASN A 140 -14.03 -8.10 -6.56
CA ASN A 140 -13.00 -8.74 -5.75
C ASN A 140 -12.57 -10.06 -6.40
N LYS A 141 -11.26 -10.23 -6.62
CA LYS A 141 -10.72 -11.44 -7.26
C LYS A 141 -10.84 -12.68 -6.38
N PHE A 142 -11.03 -12.50 -5.07
CA PHE A 142 -11.13 -13.59 -4.13
C PHE A 142 -12.55 -13.72 -3.62
N SER A 143 -13.04 -14.96 -3.50
CA SER A 143 -14.26 -15.22 -2.77
C SER A 143 -14.01 -14.92 -1.30
N ILE A 144 -14.72 -13.91 -0.76
CA ILE A 144 -14.65 -13.59 0.66
C ILE A 144 -15.57 -14.58 1.40
N PRO A 145 -15.09 -15.31 2.42
CA PRO A 145 -15.94 -16.18 3.24
C PRO A 145 -17.10 -15.39 3.85
N ASP A 146 -18.30 -15.98 3.91
CA ASP A 146 -19.50 -15.30 4.43
C ASP A 146 -19.36 -14.78 5.87
N PRO A 147 -18.72 -15.51 6.81
CA PRO A 147 -18.44 -14.95 8.13
C PRO A 147 -17.63 -13.65 8.06
N ILE A 148 -16.64 -13.56 7.17
CA ILE A 148 -15.83 -12.36 7.01
C ILE A 148 -16.68 -11.21 6.42
N LYS A 149 -17.57 -11.50 5.46
CA LYS A 149 -18.50 -10.50 4.91
C LYS A 149 -19.49 -9.97 5.94
N GLU A 150 -19.97 -10.84 6.83
CA GLU A 150 -20.97 -10.49 7.85
C GLU A 150 -20.36 -9.67 8.99
N TYR A 151 -19.16 -10.05 9.45
CA TYR A 151 -18.52 -9.39 10.59
C TYR A 151 -17.71 -8.14 10.22
N TYR A 152 -17.28 -8.01 8.95
CA TYR A 152 -16.40 -6.92 8.53
C TYR A 152 -16.96 -6.20 7.30
N ASN A 153 -16.69 -4.89 7.22
CA ASN A 153 -17.12 -4.06 6.11
C ASN A 153 -16.19 -4.27 4.89
N CYS A 154 -16.22 -5.48 4.33
CA CYS A 154 -15.33 -5.90 3.26
C CYS A 154 -15.70 -5.26 1.92
N ALA A 155 -14.69 -4.82 1.18
CA ALA A 155 -14.87 -4.36 -0.19
C ALA A 155 -15.21 -5.54 -1.12
N ILE A 156 -16.50 -5.73 -1.38
CA ILE A 156 -16.99 -6.68 -2.41
C ILE A 156 -16.66 -6.17 -3.81
N ARG A 157 -16.76 -4.85 -3.99
CA ARG A 157 -16.26 -4.13 -5.16
C ARG A 157 -15.11 -3.22 -4.74
N CYS A 158 -14.05 -3.25 -5.52
CA CYS A 158 -12.89 -2.38 -5.37
C CYS A 158 -13.24 -0.98 -5.86
N GLU A 159 -12.83 0.02 -5.10
CA GLU A 159 -13.26 1.41 -5.30
C GLU A 159 -12.09 2.40 -5.25
N SER A 160 -10.88 1.91 -5.01
CA SER A 160 -9.69 2.71 -4.77
C SER A 160 -9.05 3.25 -6.06
N ALA A 161 -8.17 4.23 -5.86
CA ALA A 161 -7.16 4.60 -6.83
C ALA A 161 -5.84 3.90 -6.47
N GLN A 162 -5.04 3.61 -7.49
CA GLN A 162 -3.75 2.97 -7.33
C GLN A 162 -2.64 3.72 -8.06
N LEU A 163 -1.51 3.89 -7.38
CA LEU A 163 -0.24 4.23 -8.02
C LEU A 163 0.71 3.05 -7.85
N ILE A 164 1.21 2.54 -8.96
CA ILE A 164 2.14 1.41 -9.02
C ILE A 164 3.46 1.97 -9.54
N ILE A 165 4.51 1.90 -8.73
CA ILE A 165 5.86 2.36 -9.06
C ILE A 165 6.78 1.15 -9.06
N GLU A 166 7.28 0.79 -10.22
CA GLU A 166 8.34 -0.22 -10.38
C GLU A 166 9.68 0.51 -10.47
N VAL A 167 10.52 0.37 -9.45
CA VAL A 167 11.86 0.96 -9.39
C VAL A 167 12.90 -0.06 -9.84
N ARG A 168 13.82 0.39 -10.70
CA ARG A 168 14.99 -0.36 -11.18
C ARG A 168 16.25 0.29 -10.63
#